data_AF-A0AAN8B775-F1
#
_entry.id   AF-A0AAN8B775-F1
#
_cell.length_a   1.000
_cell.length_b   1.000
_cell.length_c   1.000
_cell.angle_alpha   90.00
_cell.angle_beta   90.00
_cell.angle_gamma   90.00
#
_symmetry.space_group_name_H-M   'P 1'
#
loop_
_entity.id
_entity.type
_entity.pdbx_description
1 polymer ?
#
loop_
_entity_poly.entity_id
_entity_poly.type
_entity_poly.pdbx_seq_one_letter_code
_entity_poly.pdbx_strand_id
1 'polypeptide(L)'
;MDGVPTPLRCFNEYHSAEMLVDDGVETVTSVEQKKVERSIKEVVSVYKQMHSLPQPTLLREQHYQYLKKGLRHLSDAYECLDASRPWLCFWILHSLELLEEPIPTAVASDVCQFLSRCQSPTGGFSGGPGQHAHLAPTYAAVNALCIIGTEESYNIIDRKKLLDFLLSVKQPNGSFVMHVGGEVDVRSAYCAASVATLTNILTPKLFEDTATWILSCQNWEGGLSGVPGLEAHGGYTFCGTAALVILGKEHMLDLKALLRWVAGLLPLLHRALFKEGESELSRQHWMFEQQALQEYILLCCQNPGGGLVDKPGKSRDFYHTCYCLSGLSIAQHFGNMDLHHEMILGEEENRLAPTHPVYNICPEKVSQALQHFHQLPLPRQPAPPAPDHLQS
;
A
#
# COMPACT_ATOMS: atom_id res chain seq x y z
N MET A 1 31.71 1.22 -14.36
CA MET A 1 32.54 0.42 -13.44
C MET A 1 32.10 -1.00 -13.64
N ASP A 2 32.85 -1.73 -14.45
CA ASP A 2 32.62 -3.15 -14.74
C ASP A 2 32.83 -3.91 -13.42
N GLY A 3 31.73 -4.25 -12.74
CA GLY A 3 31.73 -4.55 -11.31
C GLY A 3 31.29 -5.97 -11.04
N VAL A 4 32.08 -6.70 -10.25
CA VAL A 4 31.75 -8.03 -9.73
C VAL A 4 30.33 -8.01 -9.14
N PRO A 5 29.47 -9.01 -9.43
CA PRO A 5 28.10 -9.03 -8.92
C PRO A 5 28.08 -8.93 -7.39
N THR A 6 27.24 -8.06 -6.85
CA THR A 6 27.09 -7.90 -5.39
C THR A 6 26.77 -9.26 -4.77
N PRO A 7 27.58 -9.77 -3.83
CA PRO A 7 27.30 -11.03 -3.16
C PRO A 7 25.96 -10.96 -2.42
N LEU A 8 25.14 -12.00 -2.54
CA LEU A 8 23.88 -12.08 -1.80
C LEU A 8 24.16 -12.21 -0.29
N ARG A 9 23.49 -11.39 0.52
CA ARG A 9 23.59 -11.40 1.99
C ARG A 9 23.20 -12.75 2.56
N CYS A 10 22.13 -13.37 2.04
CA CYS A 10 21.69 -14.70 2.45
C CYS A 10 22.71 -15.81 2.15
N PHE A 11 23.74 -15.54 1.34
CA PHE A 11 24.79 -16.50 1.00
C PHE A 11 26.06 -16.35 1.86
N ASN A 12 26.11 -15.31 2.69
CA ASN A 12 27.18 -15.09 3.64
C ASN A 12 27.29 -16.28 4.59
N GLU A 13 28.52 -16.75 4.84
CA GLU A 13 28.82 -17.86 5.75
C GLU A 13 28.27 -17.64 7.17
N TYR A 14 28.23 -16.39 7.62
CA TYR A 14 27.69 -16.02 8.94
C TYR A 14 26.17 -15.89 8.98
N HIS A 15 25.46 -15.92 7.84
CA HIS A 15 23.99 -15.79 7.82
C HIS A 15 23.30 -16.91 8.61
N SER A 16 23.95 -18.07 8.76
CA SER A 16 23.45 -19.17 9.58
C SER A 16 23.38 -18.86 11.09
N ALA A 17 24.06 -17.81 11.55
CA ALA A 17 23.99 -17.34 12.94
C ALA A 17 22.73 -16.51 13.24
N GLU A 18 22.00 -16.06 12.23
CA GLU A 18 20.79 -15.22 12.35
C GLU A 18 19.49 -16.03 12.54
N MET A 19 19.60 -17.35 12.73
CA MET A 19 18.45 -18.24 12.92
C MET A 19 17.86 -18.09 14.33
N LEU A 20 16.58 -18.43 14.50
CA LEU A 20 15.94 -18.36 15.82
C LEU A 20 16.71 -19.16 16.87
N VAL A 21 17.08 -18.48 17.96
CA VAL A 21 17.48 -19.10 19.22
C VAL A 21 16.25 -19.13 20.12
N ASP A 22 15.81 -20.33 20.50
CA ASP A 22 14.59 -20.53 21.31
C ASP A 22 14.88 -20.65 22.81
N ASP A 23 16.13 -20.44 23.22
CA ASP A 23 16.61 -20.55 24.60
C ASP A 23 16.27 -21.89 25.29
N GLY A 24 16.05 -22.95 24.51
CA GLY A 24 15.61 -24.25 25.02
C GLY A 24 14.15 -24.29 25.49
N VAL A 25 13.34 -23.27 25.17
CA VAL A 25 11.93 -23.16 25.54
C VAL A 25 11.04 -23.14 24.29
N GLU A 26 10.48 -24.30 23.98
CA GLU A 26 9.60 -24.45 22.82
C GLU A 26 8.18 -23.95 23.10
N THR A 27 7.63 -23.17 22.18
CA THR A 27 6.25 -22.68 22.17
C THR A 27 5.68 -22.77 20.76
N VAL A 28 4.37 -22.57 20.60
CA VAL A 28 3.75 -22.51 19.27
C VAL A 28 4.48 -21.51 18.36
N THR A 29 4.84 -20.34 18.88
CA THR A 29 5.57 -19.30 18.14
C THR A 29 6.93 -19.80 17.65
N SER A 30 7.76 -20.38 18.52
CA SER A 30 9.09 -20.83 18.12
C SER A 30 9.06 -22.04 17.19
N VAL A 31 8.07 -22.92 17.34
CA VAL A 31 7.84 -24.05 16.41
C VAL A 31 7.49 -23.56 15.01
N GLU A 32 6.50 -22.66 14.89
CA GLU A 32 6.08 -22.14 13.59
C GLU A 32 7.18 -21.30 12.92
N GLN A 33 7.92 -20.50 13.68
CA GLN A 33 9.07 -19.73 13.17
C GLN A 33 10.16 -20.65 12.61
N LYS A 34 10.56 -21.71 13.34
CA LYS A 34 11.54 -22.70 12.86
C LYS A 34 11.10 -23.41 11.58
N LYS A 35 9.79 -23.67 11.41
CA LYS A 35 9.25 -24.26 10.18
C LYS A 35 9.44 -23.32 8.99
N VAL A 36 9.14 -22.03 9.17
CA VAL A 36 9.35 -21.01 8.12
C VAL A 36 10.83 -20.86 7.79
N GLU A 37 11.71 -20.72 8.78
CA GLU A 37 13.15 -20.59 8.56
C GLU A 37 13.72 -21.79 7.78
N ARG A 38 13.23 -23.00 8.06
CA ARG A 38 13.60 -24.20 7.30
C ARG A 38 13.19 -24.11 5.84
N SER A 39 11.94 -23.70 5.55
CA SER A 39 11.48 -23.58 4.15
C SER A 39 12.24 -22.49 3.39
N ILE A 40 12.57 -21.37 4.05
CA ILE A 40 13.43 -20.33 3.44
C ILE A 40 14.83 -20.86 3.17
N LYS A 41 15.45 -21.55 4.13
CA LYS A 41 16.78 -22.14 3.99
C LYS A 41 16.85 -23.14 2.84
N GLU A 42 15.80 -23.94 2.64
CA GLU A 42 15.69 -24.87 1.51
C GLU A 42 15.70 -24.13 0.17
N VAL A 43 14.89 -23.07 0.02
CA VAL A 43 14.87 -22.21 -1.19
C VAL A 43 16.25 -21.63 -1.48
N VAL A 44 16.89 -21.00 -0.47
CA VAL A 44 18.22 -20.40 -0.58
C VAL A 44 19.28 -21.45 -0.98
N SER A 45 19.21 -22.65 -0.39
CA SER A 45 20.16 -23.74 -0.67
C SER A 45 20.02 -24.28 -2.08
N VAL A 46 18.79 -24.49 -2.56
CA VAL A 46 18.51 -24.93 -3.93
C VAL A 46 19.00 -23.89 -4.93
N TYR A 47 18.71 -22.61 -4.69
CA TYR A 47 19.17 -21.52 -5.56
C TYR A 47 20.70 -21.47 -5.66
N LYS A 48 21.41 -21.62 -4.52
CA LYS A 48 22.87 -21.66 -4.46
C LYS A 48 23.49 -22.84 -5.22
N GLN A 49 22.83 -24.00 -5.23
CA GLN A 49 23.30 -25.20 -5.92
C GLN A 49 23.11 -25.13 -7.44
N MET A 50 22.06 -24.43 -7.90
CA MET A 50 21.71 -24.36 -9.32
C MET A 50 22.47 -23.29 -10.11
N HIS A 51 22.99 -22.26 -9.46
CA HIS A 51 23.57 -21.09 -10.13
C HIS A 51 25.06 -20.92 -9.81
N SER A 52 25.90 -20.84 -10.85
CA SER A 52 27.35 -20.60 -10.73
C SER A 52 27.69 -19.13 -10.43
N LEU A 53 26.86 -18.19 -10.89
CA LEU A 53 26.88 -16.76 -10.56
C LEU A 53 25.45 -16.35 -10.15
N PRO A 54 25.11 -16.40 -8.85
CA PRO A 54 23.73 -16.36 -8.37
C PRO A 54 23.23 -14.91 -8.25
N GLN A 55 22.70 -14.35 -9.35
CA GLN A 55 21.94 -13.10 -9.31
C GLN A 55 20.46 -13.39 -9.53
N PRO A 56 19.57 -13.06 -8.57
CA PRO A 56 18.16 -13.38 -8.67
C PRO A 56 17.50 -12.58 -9.80
N THR A 57 16.51 -13.18 -10.45
CA THR A 57 15.80 -12.57 -11.60
C THR A 57 14.31 -12.48 -11.31
N LEU A 58 13.71 -11.34 -11.62
CA LEU A 58 12.28 -11.12 -11.60
C LEU A 58 11.64 -11.80 -12.82
N LEU A 59 10.65 -12.66 -12.59
CA LEU A 59 9.91 -13.40 -13.61
C LEU A 59 8.83 -12.50 -14.25
N ARG A 60 9.27 -11.36 -14.82
CA ARG A 60 8.42 -10.27 -15.32
C ARG A 60 7.36 -10.76 -16.30
N GLU A 61 7.76 -11.51 -17.32
CA GLU A 61 6.84 -12.02 -18.35
C GLU A 61 5.77 -12.94 -17.74
N GLN A 62 6.15 -13.84 -16.83
CA GLN A 62 5.20 -14.73 -16.16
C GLN A 62 4.21 -13.92 -15.31
N HIS A 63 4.68 -12.90 -14.59
CA HIS A 63 3.83 -12.00 -13.80
C HIS A 63 2.87 -11.20 -14.69
N TYR A 64 3.36 -10.66 -15.81
CA TYR A 64 2.54 -9.97 -16.80
C TYR A 64 1.41 -10.87 -17.33
N GLN A 65 1.71 -12.11 -17.76
CA GLN A 65 0.70 -13.04 -18.27
C GLN A 65 -0.36 -13.38 -17.21
N TYR A 66 0.06 -13.56 -15.96
CA TYR A 66 -0.86 -13.79 -14.83
C TYR A 66 -1.80 -12.60 -14.61
N LEU A 67 -1.25 -11.38 -14.56
CA LEU A 67 -1.99 -10.12 -14.35
C LEU A 67 -2.95 -9.81 -15.49
N LYS A 68 -2.48 -9.93 -16.73
CA LYS A 68 -3.26 -9.71 -17.96
C LYS A 68 -4.50 -10.60 -18.01
N LYS A 69 -4.36 -11.88 -17.64
CA LYS A 69 -5.48 -12.82 -17.55
C LYS A 69 -6.44 -12.41 -16.43
N GLY A 70 -5.90 -12.10 -15.25
CA GLY A 70 -6.68 -11.72 -14.06
C GLY A 70 -7.53 -10.48 -14.24
N LEU A 71 -7.07 -9.49 -15.02
CA LEU A 71 -7.82 -8.26 -15.28
C LEU A 71 -9.11 -8.50 -16.07
N ARG A 72 -9.20 -9.63 -16.79
CA ARG A 72 -10.35 -9.98 -17.64
C ARG A 72 -11.21 -11.09 -17.07
N HIS A 73 -10.60 -12.12 -16.50
CA HIS A 73 -11.31 -13.30 -16.03
C HIS A 73 -10.67 -13.91 -14.79
N LEU A 74 -11.54 -14.27 -13.84
CA LEU A 74 -11.19 -14.90 -12.57
C LEU A 74 -12.00 -16.20 -12.43
N SER A 75 -11.40 -17.20 -11.81
CA SER A 75 -12.11 -18.44 -11.45
C SER A 75 -13.04 -18.22 -10.25
N ASP A 76 -13.92 -19.18 -10.00
CA ASP A 76 -14.78 -19.29 -8.80
C ASP A 76 -14.02 -19.15 -7.47
N ALA A 77 -12.73 -19.51 -7.43
CA ALA A 77 -11.86 -19.28 -6.27
C ALA A 77 -11.82 -17.80 -5.79
N TYR A 78 -12.24 -16.84 -6.61
CA TYR A 78 -12.32 -15.41 -6.27
C TYR A 78 -13.72 -14.97 -5.84
N GLU A 79 -14.69 -15.87 -5.67
CA GLU A 79 -16.03 -15.53 -5.14
C GLU A 79 -15.95 -14.88 -3.75
N CYS A 80 -14.96 -15.26 -2.93
CA CYS A 80 -14.70 -14.63 -1.63
C CYS A 80 -14.30 -13.14 -1.73
N LEU A 81 -13.93 -12.68 -2.93
CA LEU A 81 -13.56 -11.31 -3.25
C LEU A 81 -14.59 -10.61 -4.15
N ASP A 82 -15.82 -11.12 -4.28
CA ASP A 82 -16.89 -10.45 -5.05
C ASP A 82 -17.27 -9.08 -4.45
N ALA A 83 -17.06 -8.88 -3.14
CA ALA A 83 -17.18 -7.60 -2.46
C ALA A 83 -15.87 -6.77 -2.44
N SER A 84 -14.88 -7.15 -3.25
CA SER A 84 -13.56 -6.52 -3.32
C SER A 84 -13.06 -6.38 -4.76
N ARG A 85 -13.97 -6.23 -5.73
CA ARG A 85 -13.58 -6.16 -7.14
C ARG A 85 -12.80 -4.90 -7.53
N PRO A 86 -13.07 -3.71 -6.96
CA PRO A 86 -12.17 -2.57 -7.12
C PRO A 86 -10.76 -2.81 -6.58
N TRP A 87 -10.60 -3.63 -5.54
CA TRP A 87 -9.26 -4.05 -5.07
C TRP A 87 -8.53 -4.88 -6.12
N LEU A 88 -9.23 -5.81 -6.78
CA LEU A 88 -8.64 -6.59 -7.88
C LEU A 88 -8.21 -5.68 -9.03
N CYS A 89 -9.01 -4.65 -9.38
CA CYS A 89 -8.59 -3.64 -10.35
C CYS A 89 -7.31 -2.92 -9.90
N PHE A 90 -7.29 -2.39 -8.67
CA PHE A 90 -6.12 -1.68 -8.14
C PHE A 90 -4.87 -2.56 -8.11
N TRP A 91 -4.95 -3.74 -7.48
CA TRP A 91 -3.81 -4.64 -7.33
C TRP A 91 -3.23 -5.05 -8.67
N ILE A 92 -4.07 -5.35 -9.65
CA ILE A 92 -3.62 -5.78 -10.96
C ILE A 92 -3.04 -4.62 -11.76
N LEU A 93 -3.73 -3.47 -11.81
CA LEU A 93 -3.27 -2.30 -12.55
C LEU A 93 -1.98 -1.73 -11.94
N HIS A 94 -1.87 -1.67 -10.62
CA HIS A 94 -0.66 -1.19 -9.97
C HIS A 94 0.52 -2.16 -10.19
N SER A 95 0.27 -3.48 -10.15
CA SER A 95 1.32 -4.45 -10.48
C SER A 95 1.81 -4.28 -11.92
N LEU A 96 0.91 -4.07 -12.89
CA LEU A 96 1.27 -3.80 -14.29
C LEU A 96 2.02 -2.46 -14.42
N GLU A 97 1.58 -1.43 -13.71
CA GLU A 97 2.25 -0.13 -13.65
C GLU A 97 3.70 -0.25 -13.14
N LEU A 98 3.93 -0.99 -12.05
CA LEU A 98 5.28 -1.24 -11.51
C LEU A 98 6.15 -2.04 -12.47
N LEU A 99 5.55 -2.96 -13.23
CA LEU A 99 6.24 -3.73 -14.27
C LEU A 99 6.43 -2.92 -15.57
N GLU A 100 5.97 -1.67 -15.63
CA GLU A 100 5.99 -0.81 -16.82
C GLU A 100 5.29 -1.44 -18.04
N GLU A 101 4.31 -2.30 -17.78
CA GLU A 101 3.54 -3.00 -18.81
C GLU A 101 2.36 -2.13 -19.27
N PRO A 102 2.23 -1.86 -20.59
CA PRO A 102 1.20 -0.97 -21.08
C PRO A 102 -0.20 -1.58 -20.95
N ILE A 103 -1.15 -0.76 -20.53
CA ILE A 103 -2.57 -1.12 -20.50
C ILE A 103 -3.23 -0.65 -21.81
N PRO A 104 -3.78 -1.54 -22.64
CA PRO A 104 -4.46 -1.12 -23.87
C PRO A 104 -5.63 -0.20 -23.56
N THR A 105 -5.81 0.88 -24.35
CA THR A 105 -6.85 1.90 -24.12
C THR A 105 -8.25 1.31 -23.97
N ALA A 106 -8.60 0.28 -24.74
CA ALA A 106 -9.88 -0.41 -24.62
C ALA A 106 -10.06 -1.08 -23.25
N VAL A 107 -9.00 -1.71 -22.71
CA VAL A 107 -9.02 -2.30 -21.37
C VAL A 107 -9.17 -1.21 -20.31
N ALA A 108 -8.47 -0.08 -20.46
CA ALA A 108 -8.58 1.04 -19.54
C ALA A 108 -10.01 1.59 -19.49
N SER A 109 -10.66 1.81 -20.65
CA SER A 109 -12.06 2.27 -20.70
C SER A 109 -13.02 1.23 -20.11
N ASP A 110 -12.80 -0.07 -20.36
CA ASP A 110 -13.62 -1.13 -19.72
C ASP A 110 -13.54 -1.09 -18.18
N VAL A 111 -12.35 -0.82 -17.63
CA VAL A 111 -12.17 -0.65 -16.18
C VAL A 111 -12.88 0.62 -15.69
N CYS A 112 -12.75 1.75 -16.40
CA CYS A 112 -13.49 2.99 -16.06
C CYS A 112 -15.00 2.73 -16.01
N GLN A 113 -15.56 2.06 -17.02
CA GLN A 113 -16.97 1.70 -17.07
C GLN A 113 -17.37 0.70 -15.98
N PHE A 114 -16.48 -0.22 -15.61
CA PHE A 114 -16.74 -1.13 -14.51
C PHE A 114 -16.78 -0.41 -13.16
N LEU A 115 -15.80 0.46 -12.89
CA LEU A 115 -15.73 1.23 -11.65
C LEU A 115 -16.87 2.25 -11.56
N SER A 116 -17.32 2.83 -12.68
CA SER A 116 -18.52 3.69 -12.68
C SER A 116 -19.78 2.94 -12.24
N ARG A 117 -19.93 1.66 -12.63
CA ARG A 117 -21.02 0.80 -12.12
C ARG A 117 -20.86 0.40 -10.65
N CYS A 118 -19.65 0.45 -10.10
CA CYS A 118 -19.39 0.25 -8.67
C CYS A 118 -19.54 1.54 -7.85
N GLN A 119 -19.76 2.69 -8.49
CA GLN A 119 -19.97 3.93 -7.75
C GLN A 119 -21.38 3.98 -7.18
N SER A 120 -21.49 4.25 -5.88
CA SER A 120 -22.78 4.32 -5.21
C SER A 120 -23.53 5.59 -5.60
N PRO A 121 -24.88 5.54 -5.76
CA PRO A 121 -25.71 6.73 -5.94
C PRO A 121 -25.58 7.76 -4.81
N THR A 122 -25.16 7.34 -3.62
CA THR A 122 -24.93 8.18 -2.43
C THR A 122 -23.46 8.59 -2.24
N GLY A 123 -22.59 8.29 -3.21
CA GLY A 123 -21.16 8.59 -3.14
C GLY A 123 -20.30 7.46 -2.59
N GLY A 124 -19.00 7.54 -2.90
CA GLY A 124 -18.06 6.43 -2.68
C GLY A 124 -18.24 5.29 -3.70
N PHE A 125 -17.37 4.30 -3.63
CA PHE A 125 -17.46 3.07 -4.42
C PHE A 125 -17.74 1.87 -3.52
N SER A 126 -18.39 0.87 -4.10
CA SER A 126 -18.76 -0.40 -3.48
C SER A 126 -17.85 -1.54 -3.92
N GLY A 127 -17.96 -2.69 -3.25
CA GLY A 127 -17.21 -3.91 -3.57
C GLY A 127 -17.49 -4.50 -4.96
N GLY A 128 -18.63 -4.16 -5.54
CA GLY A 128 -19.10 -4.57 -6.85
C GLY A 128 -20.41 -3.86 -7.22
N PRO A 129 -20.87 -3.93 -8.48
CA PRO A 129 -22.07 -3.22 -8.92
C PRO A 129 -23.31 -3.53 -8.07
N GLY A 130 -24.00 -2.49 -7.61
CA GLY A 130 -25.22 -2.61 -6.79
C GLY A 130 -24.98 -2.88 -5.29
N GLN A 131 -23.73 -3.05 -4.84
CA GLN A 131 -23.40 -3.17 -3.42
C GLN A 131 -23.33 -1.79 -2.72
N HIS A 132 -23.23 -1.79 -1.40
CA HIS A 132 -23.11 -0.55 -0.61
C HIS A 132 -21.71 0.08 -0.71
N ALA A 133 -21.64 1.41 -0.63
CA ALA A 133 -20.38 2.14 -0.59
C ALA A 133 -19.56 1.77 0.65
N HIS A 134 -18.25 1.67 0.48
CA HIS A 134 -17.31 1.31 1.54
C HIS A 134 -15.95 1.97 1.28
N LEU A 135 -15.26 2.43 2.32
CA LEU A 135 -14.01 3.18 2.21
C LEU A 135 -12.89 2.37 1.56
N ALA A 136 -12.79 1.07 1.85
CA ALA A 136 -11.79 0.18 1.22
C ALA A 136 -11.90 0.10 -0.32
N PRO A 137 -13.03 -0.30 -0.94
CA PRO A 137 -13.17 -0.26 -2.39
C PRO A 137 -13.20 1.17 -2.96
N THR A 138 -13.57 2.18 -2.17
CA THR A 138 -13.43 3.60 -2.56
C THR A 138 -11.96 3.98 -2.76
N TYR A 139 -11.08 3.63 -1.82
CA TYR A 139 -9.64 3.80 -1.96
C TYR A 139 -9.11 3.10 -3.21
N ALA A 140 -9.45 1.82 -3.37
CA ALA A 140 -8.97 1.02 -4.49
C ALA A 140 -9.46 1.57 -5.84
N ALA A 141 -10.74 1.95 -5.95
CA ALA A 141 -11.30 2.52 -7.18
C ALA A 141 -10.64 3.84 -7.56
N VAL A 142 -10.45 4.76 -6.60
CA VAL A 142 -9.80 6.05 -6.86
C VAL A 142 -8.36 5.86 -7.31
N ASN A 143 -7.59 4.99 -6.64
CA ASN A 143 -6.23 4.69 -7.06
C ASN A 143 -6.17 4.03 -8.44
N ALA A 144 -7.05 3.07 -8.74
CA ALA A 144 -7.14 2.44 -10.05
C ALA A 144 -7.43 3.45 -11.17
N LEU A 145 -8.35 4.41 -10.92
CA LEU A 145 -8.63 5.50 -11.86
C LEU A 145 -7.44 6.44 -12.02
N CYS A 146 -6.71 6.74 -10.94
CA CYS A 146 -5.50 7.56 -11.02
C CYS A 146 -4.35 6.87 -11.78
N ILE A 147 -4.20 5.55 -11.66
CA ILE A 147 -3.24 4.78 -12.45
C ILE A 147 -3.55 4.90 -13.95
N ILE A 148 -4.83 4.75 -14.32
CA ILE A 148 -5.28 4.95 -15.70
C ILE A 148 -4.98 6.39 -16.15
N GLY A 149 -5.33 7.38 -15.34
CA GLY A 149 -4.86 8.76 -15.47
C GLY A 149 -5.35 9.50 -16.72
N THR A 150 -6.46 9.07 -17.32
CA THR A 150 -7.12 9.75 -18.44
C THR A 150 -8.22 10.68 -17.96
N GLU A 151 -8.63 11.64 -18.79
CA GLU A 151 -9.77 12.52 -18.48
C GLU A 151 -11.06 11.70 -18.25
N GLU A 152 -11.28 10.64 -19.03
CA GLU A 152 -12.38 9.69 -18.82
C GLU A 152 -12.33 9.11 -17.39
N SER A 153 -11.16 8.63 -16.95
CA SER A 153 -11.01 8.00 -15.64
C SER A 153 -11.26 8.98 -14.49
N TYR A 154 -10.78 10.22 -14.59
CA TYR A 154 -11.00 11.24 -13.57
C TYR A 154 -12.47 11.66 -13.50
N ASN A 155 -13.13 11.78 -14.67
CA ASN A 155 -14.55 12.16 -14.77
C ASN A 155 -15.50 11.10 -14.23
N ILE A 156 -15.05 9.87 -13.97
CA ILE A 156 -15.87 8.86 -13.28
C ILE A 156 -16.20 9.31 -11.86
N ILE A 157 -15.30 10.00 -11.15
CA ILE A 157 -15.44 10.27 -9.71
C ILE A 157 -16.44 11.42 -9.46
N ASP A 158 -17.62 11.12 -8.93
CA ASP A 158 -18.53 12.15 -8.41
C ASP A 158 -17.98 12.72 -7.09
N ARG A 159 -17.16 13.76 -7.21
CA ARG A 159 -16.47 14.42 -6.08
C ARG A 159 -17.42 14.98 -5.03
N LYS A 160 -18.59 15.48 -5.44
CA LYS A 160 -19.56 16.04 -4.50
C LYS A 160 -20.14 14.94 -3.63
N LYS A 161 -20.62 13.87 -4.26
CA LYS A 161 -21.17 12.74 -3.51
C LYS A 161 -20.10 12.00 -2.73
N LEU A 162 -18.87 11.91 -3.25
CA LEU A 162 -17.75 11.36 -2.50
C LEU A 162 -17.56 12.14 -1.19
N LEU A 163 -17.55 13.47 -1.22
CA LEU A 163 -17.49 14.28 0.00
C LEU A 163 -18.68 14.01 0.93
N ASP A 164 -19.90 13.93 0.40
CA ASP A 164 -21.10 13.62 1.18
C ASP A 164 -20.99 12.24 1.87
N PHE A 165 -20.48 11.23 1.17
CA PHE A 165 -20.19 9.91 1.72
C PHE A 165 -19.15 9.98 2.83
N LEU A 166 -17.99 10.62 2.60
CA LEU A 166 -16.94 10.74 3.63
C LEU A 166 -17.46 11.43 4.89
N LEU A 167 -18.31 12.45 4.76
CA LEU A 167 -18.96 13.11 5.89
C LEU A 167 -19.96 12.20 6.60
N SER A 168 -20.72 11.37 5.86
CA SER A 168 -21.68 10.43 6.43
C SER A 168 -21.03 9.33 7.30
N VAL A 169 -19.76 9.02 7.02
CA VAL A 169 -19.01 8.00 7.78
C VAL A 169 -18.07 8.60 8.83
N LYS A 170 -17.92 9.93 8.87
CA LYS A 170 -17.15 10.64 9.91
C LYS A 170 -17.84 10.52 11.27
N GLN A 171 -17.07 10.16 12.30
CA GLN A 171 -17.54 10.05 13.68
C GLN A 171 -17.15 11.29 14.53
N PRO A 172 -17.91 11.58 15.61
CA PRO A 172 -17.63 12.72 16.48
C PRO A 172 -16.25 12.69 17.16
N ASN A 173 -15.71 11.51 17.43
CA ASN A 173 -14.41 11.35 18.09
C ASN A 173 -13.19 11.49 17.16
N GLY A 174 -13.40 11.84 15.88
CA GLY A 174 -12.34 11.95 14.88
C GLY A 174 -12.18 10.74 13.96
N SER A 175 -12.69 9.57 14.35
CA SER A 175 -12.61 8.36 13.53
C SER A 175 -13.57 8.37 12.34
N PHE A 176 -13.46 7.37 11.47
CA PHE A 176 -14.45 7.08 10.44
C PHE A 176 -14.92 5.63 10.57
N VAL A 177 -16.19 5.36 10.27
CA VAL A 177 -16.66 3.98 10.02
C VAL A 177 -16.29 3.59 8.58
N MET A 178 -15.99 2.31 8.33
CA MET A 178 -15.60 1.84 7.01
C MET A 178 -16.73 1.96 5.98
N HIS A 179 -17.97 1.81 6.42
CA HIS A 179 -19.20 2.07 5.67
C HIS A 179 -20.32 2.45 6.64
N VAL A 180 -21.48 2.89 6.12
CA VAL A 180 -22.64 3.19 6.97
C VAL A 180 -23.04 1.94 7.77
N GLY A 181 -23.00 2.03 9.11
CA GLY A 181 -23.26 0.92 10.02
C GLY A 181 -22.13 -0.11 10.16
N GLY A 182 -20.95 0.16 9.59
CA GLY A 182 -19.79 -0.73 9.62
C GLY A 182 -18.87 -0.54 10.84
N GLU A 183 -17.72 -1.20 10.79
CA GLU A 183 -16.68 -1.13 11.81
C GLU A 183 -15.87 0.17 11.76
N VAL A 184 -15.14 0.44 12.84
CA VAL A 184 -14.20 1.56 12.96
C VAL A 184 -12.81 1.00 13.21
N ASP A 185 -11.84 1.40 12.39
CA ASP A 185 -10.40 1.27 12.66
C ASP A 185 -9.61 2.20 11.73
N VAL A 186 -8.30 2.30 11.94
CA VAL A 186 -7.45 3.30 11.27
C VAL A 186 -7.38 3.17 9.75
N ARG A 187 -7.81 2.04 9.16
CA ARG A 187 -7.96 1.91 7.70
C ARG A 187 -8.91 2.96 7.15
N SER A 188 -9.97 3.29 7.89
CA SER A 188 -10.99 4.25 7.45
C SER A 188 -10.40 5.65 7.32
N ALA A 189 -9.60 6.08 8.30
CA ALA A 189 -8.92 7.38 8.28
C ALA A 189 -7.97 7.51 7.09
N TYR A 190 -7.17 6.47 6.82
CA TYR A 190 -6.28 6.46 5.66
C TYR A 190 -7.04 6.45 4.34
N CYS A 191 -8.03 5.57 4.17
CA CYS A 191 -8.81 5.50 2.94
C CYS A 191 -9.50 6.85 2.66
N ALA A 192 -10.11 7.47 3.67
CA ALA A 192 -10.73 8.79 3.55
C ALA A 192 -9.71 9.88 3.20
N ALA A 193 -8.59 9.97 3.92
CA ALA A 193 -7.55 10.97 3.68
C ALA A 193 -6.92 10.83 2.29
N SER A 194 -6.66 9.59 1.86
CA SER A 194 -6.08 9.27 0.56
C SER A 194 -6.97 9.79 -0.58
N VAL A 195 -8.24 9.40 -0.60
CA VAL A 195 -9.14 9.80 -1.69
C VAL A 195 -9.51 11.27 -1.61
N ALA A 196 -9.64 11.83 -0.40
CA ALA A 196 -9.98 13.24 -0.23
C ALA A 196 -8.87 14.17 -0.77
N THR A 197 -7.61 13.81 -0.53
CA THR A 197 -6.47 14.62 -1.01
C THR A 197 -6.26 14.46 -2.51
N LEU A 198 -6.25 13.22 -3.03
CA LEU A 198 -6.10 12.98 -4.48
C LEU A 198 -7.16 13.70 -5.29
N THR A 199 -8.41 13.72 -4.81
CA THR A 199 -9.54 14.31 -5.54
C THR A 199 -9.83 15.76 -5.16
N ASN A 200 -8.94 16.42 -4.40
CA ASN A 200 -9.08 17.80 -3.95
C ASN A 200 -10.46 18.08 -3.30
N ILE A 201 -10.84 17.28 -2.30
CA ILE A 201 -12.07 17.48 -1.49
C ILE A 201 -11.78 17.47 0.01
N LEU A 202 -10.51 17.46 0.40
CA LEU A 202 -10.09 17.61 1.79
C LEU A 202 -10.55 18.97 2.33
N THR A 203 -11.24 18.97 3.48
CA THR A 203 -11.66 20.20 4.19
C THR A 203 -11.31 20.09 5.67
N PRO A 204 -11.08 21.21 6.38
CA PRO A 204 -10.77 21.18 7.81
C PRO A 204 -11.82 20.43 8.65
N LYS A 205 -13.11 20.64 8.34
CA LYS A 205 -14.23 19.97 9.02
C LYS A 205 -14.23 18.45 8.82
N LEU A 206 -13.81 17.97 7.65
CA LEU A 206 -13.84 16.55 7.33
C LEU A 206 -12.92 15.73 8.25
N PHE A 207 -11.74 16.26 8.57
CA PHE A 207 -10.71 15.59 9.37
C PHE A 207 -10.53 16.21 10.76
N GLU A 208 -11.53 16.95 11.24
CA GLU A 208 -11.55 17.47 12.61
C GLU A 208 -11.42 16.30 13.60
N ASP A 209 -10.49 16.46 14.55
CA ASP A 209 -10.08 15.46 15.55
C ASP A 209 -9.51 14.14 15.04
N THR A 210 -9.42 13.94 13.72
CA THR A 210 -8.89 12.68 13.16
C THR A 210 -7.44 12.44 13.54
N ALA A 211 -6.60 13.48 13.55
CA ALA A 211 -5.20 13.34 13.96
C ALA A 211 -5.09 12.86 15.41
N THR A 212 -5.84 13.47 16.33
CA THR A 212 -5.89 13.08 17.75
C THR A 212 -6.36 11.64 17.94
N TRP A 213 -7.38 11.24 17.17
CA TRP A 213 -7.87 9.87 17.20
C TRP A 213 -6.82 8.86 16.71
N ILE A 214 -6.14 9.13 15.59
CA ILE A 214 -5.05 8.26 15.10
C ILE A 214 -3.93 8.14 16.13
N LEU A 215 -3.56 9.23 16.80
CA LEU A 215 -2.51 9.21 17.83
C LEU A 215 -2.87 8.30 19.00
N SER A 216 -4.15 8.22 19.37
CA SER A 216 -4.60 7.30 20.42
C SER A 216 -4.47 5.82 20.04
N CYS A 217 -4.21 5.51 18.76
CA CYS A 217 -3.89 4.17 18.31
C CYS A 217 -2.39 3.83 18.39
N GLN A 218 -1.48 4.79 18.65
CA GLN A 218 -0.08 4.47 18.93
C GLN A 218 0.03 3.88 20.35
N ASN A 219 0.66 2.72 20.48
CA ASN A 219 0.69 1.98 21.75
C ASN A 219 2.11 1.86 22.33
N TRP A 220 2.24 1.12 23.43
CA TRP A 220 3.48 0.92 24.18
C TRP A 220 4.60 0.21 23.40
N GLU A 221 4.27 -0.49 22.31
CA GLU A 221 5.24 -1.14 21.43
C GLU A 221 5.92 -0.11 20.50
N GLY A 222 5.27 1.03 20.26
CA GLY A 222 5.72 2.11 19.38
C GLY A 222 4.98 2.19 18.05
N GLY A 223 4.41 1.09 17.57
CA GLY A 223 3.55 1.05 16.37
C GLY A 223 2.12 1.51 16.63
N LEU A 224 1.28 1.50 15.58
CA LEU A 224 -0.15 1.79 15.70
C LEU A 224 -1.01 0.55 15.52
N SER A 225 -2.09 0.50 16.28
CA SER A 225 -3.13 -0.52 16.25
C SER A 225 -4.34 -0.09 15.42
N GLY A 226 -5.29 -1.01 15.20
CA GLY A 226 -6.52 -0.72 14.45
C GLY A 226 -7.41 0.29 15.17
N VAL A 227 -7.58 0.12 16.46
CA VAL A 227 -8.27 1.03 17.38
C VAL A 227 -7.47 1.18 18.67
N PRO A 228 -7.71 2.23 19.48
CA PRO A 228 -6.93 2.48 20.70
C PRO A 228 -6.88 1.28 21.64
N GLY A 229 -5.68 0.99 22.15
CA GLY A 229 -5.44 -0.04 23.16
C GLY A 229 -5.22 -1.48 22.64
N LEU A 230 -5.23 -1.70 21.33
CA LEU A 230 -4.89 -3.01 20.74
C LEU A 230 -3.39 -3.12 20.37
N GLU A 231 -2.99 -4.31 19.90
CA GLU A 231 -1.63 -4.61 19.43
C GLU A 231 -1.24 -3.77 18.21
N ALA A 232 0.03 -3.37 18.16
CA ALA A 232 0.60 -2.67 17.03
C ALA A 232 0.67 -3.63 15.82
N HIS A 233 0.27 -3.15 14.64
CA HIS A 233 0.21 -4.00 13.45
C HIS A 233 0.67 -3.24 12.21
N GLY A 234 1.47 -3.88 11.34
CA GLY A 234 2.15 -3.19 10.24
C GLY A 234 1.18 -2.48 9.29
N GLY A 235 0.06 -3.12 8.95
CA GLY A 235 -0.97 -2.53 8.09
C GLY A 235 -1.71 -1.35 8.72
N TYR A 236 -1.98 -1.40 10.03
CA TYR A 236 -2.64 -0.29 10.73
C TYR A 236 -1.66 0.87 10.98
N THR A 237 -0.41 0.53 11.27
CA THR A 237 0.70 1.49 11.39
C THR A 237 0.92 2.23 10.07
N PHE A 238 0.86 1.54 8.93
CA PHE A 238 0.89 2.19 7.61
C PHE A 238 -0.25 3.20 7.48
N CYS A 239 -1.49 2.74 7.68
CA CYS A 239 -2.68 3.56 7.51
C CYS A 239 -2.62 4.82 8.39
N GLY A 240 -2.33 4.68 9.69
CA GLY A 240 -2.26 5.80 10.61
C GLY A 240 -1.14 6.79 10.28
N THR A 241 0.06 6.28 9.99
CA THR A 241 1.21 7.12 9.64
C THR A 241 0.97 7.87 8.33
N ALA A 242 0.54 7.16 7.29
CA ALA A 242 0.25 7.77 5.98
C ALA A 242 -0.88 8.80 6.05
N ALA A 243 -1.94 8.53 6.83
CA ALA A 243 -3.00 9.49 7.08
C ALA A 243 -2.46 10.76 7.77
N LEU A 244 -1.62 10.63 8.79
CA LEU A 244 -1.02 11.79 9.46
C LEU A 244 -0.06 12.57 8.54
N VAL A 245 0.69 11.90 7.67
CA VAL A 245 1.50 12.57 6.64
C VAL A 245 0.63 13.38 5.67
N ILE A 246 -0.50 12.82 5.22
CA ILE A 246 -1.46 13.54 4.38
C ILE A 246 -2.01 14.78 5.10
N LEU A 247 -2.27 14.66 6.40
CA LEU A 247 -2.80 15.75 7.23
C LEU A 247 -1.73 16.75 7.70
N GLY A 248 -0.44 16.50 7.42
CA GLY A 248 0.68 17.32 7.91
C GLY A 248 0.84 17.30 9.43
N LYS A 249 0.51 16.16 10.05
CA LYS A 249 0.48 15.92 11.50
C LYS A 249 1.37 14.77 11.94
N GLU A 250 2.31 14.34 11.10
CA GLU A 250 3.22 13.21 11.39
C GLU A 250 4.10 13.45 12.63
N HIS A 251 4.49 14.70 12.89
CA HIS A 251 5.26 15.14 14.06
C HIS A 251 4.57 14.91 15.41
N MET A 252 3.28 14.58 15.41
CA MET A 252 2.55 14.31 16.64
C MET A 252 2.77 12.88 17.17
N LEU A 253 3.28 11.97 16.33
CA LEU A 253 3.63 10.60 16.74
C LEU A 253 4.93 10.59 17.55
N ASP A 254 5.09 9.61 18.44
CA ASP A 254 6.43 9.25 18.93
C ASP A 254 7.18 8.52 17.81
N LEU A 255 7.87 9.29 16.96
CA LEU A 255 8.61 8.78 15.80
C LEU A 255 9.79 7.88 16.21
N LYS A 256 10.35 8.05 17.41
CA LYS A 256 11.47 7.23 17.91
C LYS A 256 10.99 5.87 18.37
N ALA A 257 9.87 5.81 19.09
CA ALA A 257 9.23 4.53 19.42
C ALA A 257 8.77 3.82 18.14
N LEU A 258 8.15 4.56 17.22
CA LEU A 258 7.68 4.02 15.94
C LEU A 258 8.82 3.48 15.07
N LEU A 259 9.94 4.20 14.98
CA LEU A 259 11.13 3.73 14.25
C LEU A 259 11.71 2.45 14.84
N ARG A 260 11.78 2.35 16.18
CA ARG A 260 12.27 1.13 16.85
C ARG A 260 11.35 -0.07 16.62
N TRP A 261 10.05 0.17 16.50
CA TRP A 261 9.07 -0.89 16.28
C TRP A 261 9.02 -1.40 14.84
N VAL A 262 9.14 -0.51 13.85
CA VAL A 262 8.82 -0.86 12.47
C VAL A 262 10.03 -1.33 11.66
N ALA A 263 9.82 -2.40 10.87
CA ALA A 263 10.76 -2.82 9.83
C ALA A 263 10.32 -2.43 8.39
N GLY A 264 9.06 -2.00 8.17
CA GLY A 264 8.47 -1.83 6.83
C GLY A 264 7.96 -0.42 6.44
N LEU A 265 7.85 0.54 7.37
CA LEU A 265 7.38 1.93 7.10
C LEU A 265 8.51 2.95 7.01
N LEU A 266 9.72 2.43 6.87
CA LEU A 266 10.94 3.18 7.04
C LEU A 266 11.13 4.31 6.03
N PRO A 267 10.59 4.26 4.78
CA PRO A 267 10.63 5.44 3.91
C PRO A 267 9.85 6.64 4.44
N LEU A 268 8.65 6.43 5.00
CA LEU A 268 7.83 7.51 5.58
C LEU A 268 8.50 8.10 6.82
N LEU A 269 9.03 7.24 7.70
CA LEU A 269 9.75 7.66 8.90
C LEU A 269 11.07 8.35 8.58
N HIS A 270 11.83 7.84 7.61
CA HIS A 270 13.07 8.46 7.15
C HIS A 270 12.79 9.89 6.70
N ARG A 271 11.76 10.10 5.88
CA ARG A 271 11.36 11.44 5.43
C ARG A 271 10.90 12.33 6.59
N ALA A 272 10.13 11.80 7.54
CA ALA A 272 9.68 12.55 8.70
C ALA A 272 10.85 13.01 9.60
N LEU A 273 11.74 12.09 9.98
CA LEU A 273 12.91 12.39 10.80
C LEU A 273 13.91 13.30 10.08
N PHE A 274 14.06 13.16 8.76
CA PHE A 274 14.89 14.06 7.97
C PHE A 274 14.36 15.50 7.98
N LYS A 275 13.04 15.69 7.94
CA LYS A 275 12.42 17.02 8.09
C LYS A 275 12.63 17.61 9.49
N GLU A 276 12.70 16.78 10.52
CA GLU A 276 13.01 17.21 11.90
C GLU A 276 14.50 17.57 12.10
N GLY A 277 15.35 17.33 11.09
CA GLY A 277 16.75 17.73 11.10
C GLY A 277 17.71 16.67 11.63
N GLU A 278 17.30 15.39 11.69
CA GLU A 278 18.17 14.30 12.13
C GLU A 278 19.35 14.09 11.15
N SER A 279 20.56 14.43 11.58
CA SER A 279 21.77 14.48 10.74
C SER A 279 22.39 13.12 10.43
N GLU A 280 22.09 12.10 11.24
CA GLU A 280 22.65 10.75 11.12
C GLU A 280 21.95 9.89 10.06
N LEU A 281 20.88 10.41 9.43
CA LEU A 281 20.15 9.69 8.40
C LEU A 281 20.99 9.56 7.12
N SER A 282 21.00 8.35 6.57
CA SER A 282 21.61 8.07 5.27
C SER A 282 21.01 8.97 4.19
N ARG A 283 21.85 9.51 3.31
CA ARG A 283 21.43 10.32 2.16
C ARG A 283 21.23 9.50 0.89
N GLN A 284 21.40 8.19 0.97
CA GLN A 284 21.41 7.27 -0.18
C GLN A 284 20.55 6.01 0.04
N HIS A 285 20.20 5.71 1.30
CA HIS A 285 19.57 4.46 1.67
C HIS A 285 18.44 4.69 2.67
N TRP A 286 17.41 3.86 2.58
CA TRP A 286 16.38 3.78 3.61
C TRP A 286 16.95 3.16 4.89
N MET A 287 16.25 3.34 6.01
CA MET A 287 16.69 2.78 7.30
C MET A 287 16.36 1.27 7.46
N PHE A 288 16.44 0.49 6.38
CA PHE A 288 16.40 -0.98 6.39
C PHE A 288 17.40 -1.57 5.41
N GLU A 289 17.63 -2.88 5.58
CA GLU A 289 18.38 -3.73 4.65
C GLU A 289 17.65 -3.89 3.31
N GLN A 290 17.80 -2.89 2.43
CA GLN A 290 17.21 -2.86 1.09
C GLN A 290 17.56 -4.13 0.30
N GLN A 291 18.83 -4.54 0.30
CA GLN A 291 19.27 -5.74 -0.40
C GLN A 291 18.57 -7.01 0.14
N ALA A 292 18.44 -7.17 1.45
CA ALA A 292 17.82 -8.35 2.05
C ALA A 292 16.33 -8.48 1.68
N LEU A 293 15.60 -7.37 1.60
CA LEU A 293 14.21 -7.37 1.18
C LEU A 293 14.07 -7.79 -0.30
N GLN A 294 14.96 -7.28 -1.18
CA GLN A 294 14.99 -7.70 -2.58
C GLN A 294 15.30 -9.20 -2.71
N GLU A 295 16.28 -9.71 -1.95
CA GLU A 295 16.62 -11.14 -1.92
C GLU A 295 15.41 -12.00 -1.52
N TYR A 296 14.70 -11.63 -0.44
CA TYR A 296 13.53 -12.37 0.01
C TYR A 296 12.43 -12.39 -1.05
N ILE A 297 12.12 -11.25 -1.67
CA ILE A 297 11.05 -11.17 -2.67
C ILE A 297 11.42 -11.98 -3.92
N LEU A 298 12.63 -11.77 -4.46
CA LEU A 298 13.03 -12.41 -5.71
C LEU A 298 13.30 -13.92 -5.54
N LEU A 299 13.77 -14.38 -4.38
CA LEU A 299 14.05 -15.80 -4.16
C LEU A 299 12.84 -16.57 -3.63
N CYS A 300 12.07 -15.99 -2.71
CA CYS A 300 11.09 -16.74 -1.91
C CYS A 300 9.63 -16.46 -2.27
N CYS A 301 9.33 -15.31 -2.89
CA CYS A 301 7.95 -14.87 -3.09
C CYS A 301 7.44 -15.08 -4.53
N GLN A 302 8.28 -15.47 -5.48
CA GLN A 302 7.85 -15.63 -6.87
C GLN A 302 7.20 -17.00 -7.12
N ASN A 303 6.04 -17.01 -7.77
CA ASN A 303 5.48 -18.24 -8.31
C ASN A 303 6.00 -18.48 -9.74
N PRO A 304 6.55 -19.66 -10.08
CA PRO A 304 7.08 -19.94 -11.41
C PRO A 304 6.06 -19.79 -12.56
N GLY A 305 4.76 -19.93 -12.27
CA GLY A 305 3.68 -19.72 -13.22
C GLY A 305 3.19 -18.27 -13.34
N GLY A 306 3.82 -17.31 -12.64
CA GLY A 306 3.43 -15.90 -12.58
C GLY A 306 2.71 -15.51 -11.28
N GLY A 307 2.80 -14.24 -10.88
CA GLY A 307 2.30 -13.76 -9.58
C GLY A 307 3.25 -14.04 -8.42
N LEU A 308 3.03 -13.35 -7.30
CA LEU A 308 3.79 -13.51 -6.07
C LEU A 308 2.92 -14.05 -4.92
N VAL A 309 3.58 -14.53 -3.88
CA VAL A 309 3.01 -15.23 -2.72
C VAL A 309 3.44 -14.57 -1.41
N ASP A 310 2.73 -14.89 -0.33
CA ASP A 310 3.11 -14.55 1.05
C ASP A 310 4.51 -15.07 1.43
N LYS A 311 4.70 -16.39 1.31
CA LYS A 311 5.93 -17.12 1.63
C LYS A 311 5.96 -18.46 0.87
N PRO A 312 7.10 -19.17 0.80
CA PRO A 312 7.17 -20.48 0.18
C PRO A 312 6.11 -21.46 0.71
N GLY A 313 5.49 -22.21 -0.21
CA GLY A 313 4.42 -23.15 0.10
C GLY A 313 3.01 -22.53 0.15
N LYS A 314 2.87 -21.21 0.02
CA LYS A 314 1.57 -20.54 -0.13
C LYS A 314 1.18 -20.36 -1.60
N SER A 315 -0.13 -20.25 -1.83
CA SER A 315 -0.68 -19.97 -3.15
C SER A 315 -0.45 -18.51 -3.56
N ARG A 316 -0.37 -18.26 -4.87
CA ARG A 316 -0.34 -16.91 -5.44
C ARG A 316 -1.70 -16.24 -5.41
N ASP A 317 -1.69 -14.92 -5.28
CA ASP A 317 -2.87 -14.08 -5.43
C ASP A 317 -2.46 -12.66 -5.86
N PHE A 318 -3.44 -11.86 -6.30
CA PHE A 318 -3.19 -10.50 -6.77
C PHE A 318 -2.81 -9.54 -5.64
N TYR A 319 -3.23 -9.80 -4.40
CA TYR A 319 -2.88 -8.99 -3.24
C TYR A 319 -1.36 -9.05 -2.99
N HIS A 320 -0.81 -10.25 -2.81
CA HIS A 320 0.62 -10.44 -2.60
C HIS A 320 1.43 -10.05 -3.84
N THR A 321 0.92 -10.29 -5.05
CA THR A 321 1.55 -9.79 -6.28
C THR A 321 1.74 -8.27 -6.24
N CYS A 322 0.69 -7.52 -5.91
CA CYS A 322 0.75 -6.07 -5.78
C CYS A 322 1.74 -5.62 -4.71
N TYR A 323 1.60 -6.13 -3.48
CA TYR A 323 2.38 -5.61 -2.36
C TYR A 323 3.83 -6.10 -2.32
N CYS A 324 4.14 -7.29 -2.83
CA CYS A 324 5.53 -7.72 -3.02
C CYS A 324 6.23 -6.86 -4.08
N LEU A 325 5.57 -6.56 -5.21
CA LEU A 325 6.16 -5.64 -6.21
C LEU A 325 6.29 -4.22 -5.65
N SER A 326 5.30 -3.74 -4.90
CA SER A 326 5.37 -2.43 -4.23
C SER A 326 6.56 -2.35 -3.27
N GLY A 327 6.75 -3.39 -2.44
CA GLY A 327 7.89 -3.50 -1.53
C GLY A 327 9.23 -3.61 -2.25
N LEU A 328 9.28 -4.34 -3.37
CA LEU A 328 10.47 -4.45 -4.21
C LEU A 328 10.85 -3.08 -4.80
N SER A 329 9.86 -2.33 -5.31
CA SER A 329 10.05 -0.97 -5.82
C SER A 329 10.59 -0.03 -4.72
N ILE A 330 9.99 -0.05 -3.51
CA ILE A 330 10.49 0.74 -2.37
C ILE A 330 11.95 0.37 -2.03
N ALA A 331 12.30 -0.92 -2.07
CA ALA A 331 13.65 -1.40 -1.78
C ALA A 331 14.66 -1.01 -2.87
N GLN A 332 14.21 -0.82 -4.11
CA GLN A 332 15.04 -0.41 -5.24
C GLN A 332 15.29 1.10 -5.27
N HIS A 333 14.29 1.89 -4.87
CA HIS A 333 14.26 3.33 -5.09
C HIS A 333 14.32 4.12 -3.78
N PHE A 334 15.47 4.77 -3.54
CA PHE A 334 15.60 5.78 -2.50
C PHE A 334 15.33 7.17 -3.08
N GLY A 335 14.43 7.92 -2.45
CA GLY A 335 14.09 9.28 -2.86
C GLY A 335 13.73 10.15 -1.67
N ASN A 336 14.54 11.16 -1.36
CA ASN A 336 14.29 12.10 -0.28
C ASN A 336 14.64 13.53 -0.70
N MET A 337 13.62 14.37 -0.90
CA MET A 337 13.76 15.70 -1.50
C MET A 337 14.46 15.60 -2.86
N ASP A 338 15.61 16.26 -3.04
CA ASP A 338 16.38 16.22 -4.29
C ASP A 338 17.31 15.01 -4.39
N LEU A 339 17.45 14.22 -3.31
CA LEU A 339 18.34 13.06 -3.26
C LEU A 339 17.65 11.82 -3.84
N HIS A 340 18.28 11.21 -4.83
CA HIS A 340 17.79 10.02 -5.49
C HIS A 340 18.92 9.01 -5.62
N HIS A 341 18.67 7.76 -5.23
CA HIS A 341 19.64 6.67 -5.35
C HIS A 341 18.88 5.36 -5.62
N GLU A 342 19.50 4.49 -6.41
CA GLU A 342 18.90 3.24 -6.83
C GLU A 342 19.82 2.08 -6.46
N MET A 343 19.21 1.02 -5.95
CA MET A 343 19.89 -0.24 -5.63
C MET A 343 19.12 -1.35 -6.31
N ILE A 344 19.54 -1.76 -7.50
CA ILE A 344 18.90 -2.86 -8.22
C ILE A 344 19.72 -4.13 -7.95
N LEU A 345 19.11 -5.10 -7.26
CA LEU A 345 19.72 -6.41 -7.08
C LEU A 345 19.49 -7.27 -8.33
N GLY A 346 20.54 -7.91 -8.82
CA GLY A 346 20.53 -8.71 -10.04
C GLY A 346 20.73 -7.88 -11.30
N GLU A 347 20.12 -8.32 -12.39
CA GLU A 347 20.19 -7.62 -13.67
C GLU A 347 19.24 -6.40 -13.70
N GLU A 348 19.51 -5.47 -14.62
CA GLU A 348 18.74 -4.22 -14.75
C GLU A 348 17.26 -4.47 -15.05
N GLU A 349 16.91 -5.60 -15.69
CA GLU A 349 15.54 -6.02 -15.97
C GLU A 349 14.70 -6.30 -14.71
N ASN A 350 15.33 -6.38 -13.53
CA ASN A 350 14.63 -6.45 -12.25
C ASN A 350 14.05 -5.11 -11.80
N ARG A 351 14.51 -3.99 -12.37
CA ARG A 351 14.06 -2.65 -12.02
C ARG A 351 12.55 -2.48 -12.22
N LEU A 352 11.85 -2.09 -11.18
CA LEU A 352 10.44 -1.68 -11.26
C LEU A 352 10.33 -0.15 -11.39
N ALA A 353 9.17 0.35 -11.81
CA ALA A 353 8.84 1.76 -11.64
C ALA A 353 8.77 2.13 -10.14
N PRO A 354 9.12 3.37 -9.74
CA PRO A 354 9.01 3.82 -8.36
C PRO A 354 7.54 3.95 -7.92
N THR A 355 7.21 3.55 -6.69
CA THR A 355 5.88 3.76 -6.08
C THR A 355 5.89 4.89 -5.06
N HIS A 356 4.80 5.67 -4.97
CA HIS A 356 4.65 6.74 -4.00
C HIS A 356 4.36 6.15 -2.60
N PRO A 357 5.18 6.42 -1.57
CA PRO A 357 5.11 5.70 -0.29
C PRO A 357 3.86 6.02 0.55
N VAL A 358 3.09 7.04 0.18
CA VAL A 358 1.81 7.38 0.83
C VAL A 358 0.61 6.78 0.13
N TYR A 359 0.60 6.73 -1.22
CA TYR A 359 -0.61 6.38 -2.00
C TYR A 359 -0.51 5.00 -2.66
N ASN A 360 0.69 4.43 -2.71
CA ASN A 360 1.04 3.19 -3.40
C ASN A 360 0.53 3.13 -4.85
N ILE A 361 0.85 4.18 -5.61
CA ILE A 361 0.77 4.31 -7.07
C ILE A 361 2.00 5.09 -7.54
N CYS A 362 2.37 5.06 -8.83
CA CYS A 362 3.57 5.78 -9.26
C CYS A 362 3.50 7.29 -8.94
N PRO A 363 4.60 7.94 -8.49
CA PRO A 363 4.62 9.36 -8.17
C PRO A 363 4.12 10.27 -9.31
N GLU A 364 4.36 9.88 -10.56
CA GLU A 364 3.84 10.58 -11.73
C GLU A 364 2.31 10.61 -11.75
N LYS A 365 1.64 9.49 -11.45
CA LYS A 365 0.18 9.40 -11.39
C LYS A 365 -0.41 10.21 -10.25
N VAL A 366 0.26 10.23 -9.09
CA VAL A 366 -0.11 11.13 -7.98
C VAL A 366 -0.06 12.59 -8.46
N SER A 367 1.04 12.99 -9.09
CA SER A 367 1.22 14.36 -9.59
C SER A 367 0.16 14.75 -10.62
N GLN A 368 -0.10 13.87 -11.61
CA GLN A 368 -1.12 14.09 -12.64
C GLN A 368 -2.53 14.23 -12.04
N ALA A 369 -2.91 13.34 -11.12
CA ALA A 369 -4.21 13.40 -10.46
C ALA A 369 -4.37 14.68 -9.65
N LEU A 370 -3.37 15.04 -8.82
CA LEU A 370 -3.39 16.27 -8.04
C LEU A 370 -3.47 17.51 -8.93
N GLN A 371 -2.69 17.58 -10.01
CA GLN A 371 -2.74 18.69 -10.96
C GLN A 371 -4.10 18.83 -11.62
N HIS A 372 -4.73 17.71 -12.00
CA HIS A 372 -6.07 17.70 -12.58
C HIS A 372 -7.13 18.18 -11.57
N PHE A 373 -7.21 17.56 -10.39
CA PHE A 373 -8.27 17.85 -9.43
C PHE A 373 -8.11 19.21 -8.73
N HIS A 374 -6.90 19.77 -8.63
CA HIS A 374 -6.69 21.13 -8.13
C HIS A 374 -7.22 22.22 -9.08
N GLN A 375 -7.43 21.91 -10.35
CA GLN A 375 -8.09 22.85 -11.29
C GLN A 375 -9.60 22.94 -11.05
N LEU A 376 -10.18 21.95 -10.34
CA LEU A 376 -11.60 21.92 -10.00
C LEU A 376 -11.83 22.57 -8.62
N PRO A 377 -12.93 23.32 -8.43
CA PRO A 377 -13.24 23.91 -7.13
C PRO A 377 -13.58 22.82 -6.10
N LEU A 378 -13.42 23.15 -4.82
CA LEU A 378 -13.97 22.36 -3.73
C LEU A 378 -15.50 22.24 -3.89
N PRO A 379 -16.11 21.05 -3.72
CA PRO A 379 -17.55 20.91 -3.73
C PRO A 379 -18.17 21.77 -2.62
N ARG A 380 -19.20 22.56 -2.95
CA ARG A 380 -19.92 23.38 -1.96
C ARG A 380 -20.65 22.45 -0.98
N GLN A 381 -20.42 22.62 0.32
CA GLN A 381 -21.21 21.95 1.35
C GLN A 381 -22.67 22.41 1.26
N PRO A 382 -23.67 21.50 1.38
CA PRO A 382 -25.05 21.93 1.55
C PRO A 382 -25.15 22.80 2.81
N ALA A 383 -25.89 23.89 2.73
CA ALA A 383 -26.18 24.73 3.89
C ALA A 383 -26.86 23.86 4.97
N PRO A 384 -26.58 24.09 6.26
CA PRO A 384 -27.33 23.41 7.32
C PRO A 384 -28.83 23.66 7.12
N PRO A 385 -29.70 22.66 7.38
CA PRO A 385 -31.13 22.89 7.34
C PRO A 385 -31.46 24.08 8.25
N ALA A 386 -32.29 25.00 7.74
CA ALA A 386 -32.76 26.12 8.54
C ALA A 386 -33.39 25.57 9.83
N PRO A 387 -33.13 26.16 11.01
CA PRO A 387 -33.75 25.69 12.24
C PRO A 387 -35.27 25.69 12.04
N ASP A 388 -35.90 24.54 12.28
CA ASP A 388 -37.36 24.44 12.33
C ASP A 388 -37.83 25.45 13.37
N HIS A 389 -38.40 26.55 12.88
CA HIS A 389 -39.20 27.43 13.70
C HIS A 389 -40.47 26.65 14.05
N LEU A 390 -40.38 25.83 15.09
CA LEU A 390 -41.53 25.37 15.87
C LEU A 390 -42.22 26.65 16.36
N GLN A 391 -43.26 27.06 15.61
CA GLN A 391 -44.23 28.03 16.08
C GLN A 391 -44.89 27.42 17.33
N SER A 392 -44.62 28.08 18.45
CA SER A 392 -45.21 27.87 19.77
C SER A 392 -46.72 28.04 19.78
#